data_AF-A0A8T3ZYF1-F1
#
_entry.id   AF-A0A8T3ZYF1-F1
#
_cell.length_a   1.000
_cell.length_b   1.000
_cell.length_c   1.000
_cell.angle_alpha   90.00
_cell.angle_beta   90.00
_cell.angle_gamma   90.00
#
_symmetry.space_group_name_H-M   'P 1'
#
loop_
_entity.id
_entity.type
_entity.pdbx_description
1 polymer ?
#
loop_
_entity_poly.entity_id
_entity_poly.type
_entity_poly.pdbx_seq_one_letter_code
_entity_poly.pdbx_strand_id
1 'polypeptide(L)'
;MNKKLIAGVLALVALLVLGCVQNPPSTTTTTAKGVTSTSSVVTTTSGNYVPPEENVPVAAGWSTPINLGPPINTLGWEDSAFISPDGKTLYFSYANFDWLTLIISGKRVKTGPDKGLDPTDLCDAMVSQKTDSGWTEPKLLEI
;
A
#
# COMPACT_ATOMS: atom_id res chain seq x y z
N MET A 1 -24.89 15.00 -52.11
CA MET A 1 -24.99 14.91 -50.64
C MET A 1 -25.79 16.10 -50.11
N ASN A 2 -26.92 15.87 -49.45
CA ASN A 2 -27.90 16.92 -49.14
C ASN A 2 -27.38 17.83 -48.00
N LYS A 3 -27.19 19.14 -48.28
CA LYS A 3 -26.67 20.11 -47.29
C LYS A 3 -27.52 20.16 -46.01
N LYS A 4 -28.81 19.83 -46.09
CA LYS A 4 -29.70 19.72 -44.92
C LYS A 4 -29.40 18.49 -44.05
N LEU A 5 -28.92 17.39 -44.64
CA LEU A 5 -28.54 16.18 -43.94
C LEU A 5 -27.20 16.35 -43.18
N ILE A 6 -26.24 17.05 -43.80
CA ILE A 6 -24.94 17.36 -43.19
C ILE A 6 -25.11 18.31 -42.00
N ALA A 7 -25.96 19.34 -42.13
CA ALA A 7 -26.28 20.24 -41.03
C ALA A 7 -26.97 19.52 -39.85
N GLY A 8 -27.86 18.56 -40.16
CA GLY A 8 -28.53 17.75 -39.13
C GLY A 8 -27.57 16.83 -38.37
N VAL A 9 -26.62 16.19 -39.05
CA VAL A 9 -25.62 15.32 -38.41
C VAL A 9 -24.64 16.14 -37.55
N LEU A 10 -24.21 17.32 -38.01
CA LEU A 10 -23.35 18.21 -37.21
C LEU A 10 -24.06 18.77 -35.97
N ALA A 11 -25.36 19.09 -36.06
CA ALA A 11 -26.14 19.55 -34.91
C ALA A 11 -26.33 18.43 -33.87
N LEU A 12 -26.52 17.18 -34.31
CA LEU A 12 -26.66 16.02 -33.43
C LEU A 12 -25.34 15.69 -32.70
N VAL A 13 -24.20 15.80 -33.39
CA VAL A 13 -22.87 15.62 -32.79
C VAL A 13 -22.57 16.74 -31.79
N ALA A 14 -22.94 17.99 -32.07
CA ALA A 14 -22.75 19.11 -31.13
C ALA A 14 -23.59 18.96 -29.85
N LEU A 15 -24.82 18.45 -29.95
CA LEU A 15 -25.70 18.19 -28.80
C LEU A 15 -25.19 17.04 -27.90
N LEU A 16 -24.52 16.04 -28.48
CA LEU A 16 -23.92 14.93 -27.72
C LEU A 16 -22.68 15.35 -26.92
N VAL A 17 -21.96 16.38 -27.35
CA VAL A 17 -20.74 16.88 -26.66
C VAL A 17 -21.07 17.86 -25.53
N LEU A 18 -22.21 18.57 -25.61
CA LEU A 18 -22.68 19.48 -24.55
C LEU A 18 -23.29 18.77 -23.33
N GLY A 19 -23.59 17.47 -23.41
CA GLY A 19 -24.17 16.68 -22.31
C GLY A 19 -23.17 16.15 -21.27
N CYS A 20 -21.86 16.21 -21.55
CA CYS A 20 -20.83 15.65 -20.65
C CYS A 20 -20.31 16.61 -19.57
N VAL A 21 -20.81 17.84 -19.49
CA VAL A 21 -20.48 18.77 -18.41
C VAL A 21 -21.58 18.73 -17.36
N GLN A 22 -21.73 17.58 -16.70
CA GLN A 22 -22.43 17.55 -15.42
C GLN A 22 -21.44 17.92 -14.31
N ASN A 23 -21.61 19.17 -13.85
CA ASN A 23 -21.23 19.73 -12.55
C ASN A 23 -19.78 19.46 -12.08
N PRO A 24 -18.89 20.47 -12.06
CA PRO A 24 -17.69 20.36 -11.22
C PRO A 24 -18.14 20.06 -9.78
N PRO A 25 -17.40 19.25 -9.01
CA PRO A 25 -17.76 19.01 -7.62
C PRO A 25 -17.85 20.36 -6.91
N SER A 26 -19.00 20.64 -6.31
CA SER A 26 -19.17 21.77 -5.43
C SER A 26 -18.11 21.66 -4.34
N THR A 27 -17.11 22.53 -4.39
CA THR A 27 -16.16 22.75 -3.31
C THR A 27 -16.94 23.32 -2.13
N THR A 28 -17.44 22.44 -1.28
CA THR A 28 -17.91 22.82 0.04
C THR A 28 -16.68 23.28 0.81
N THR A 29 -16.46 24.59 0.88
CA THR A 29 -15.61 25.19 1.90
C THR A 29 -16.29 24.96 3.24
N THR A 30 -16.02 23.83 3.86
CA THR A 30 -16.24 23.68 5.30
C THR A 30 -15.18 24.53 5.97
N THR A 31 -15.59 25.68 6.46
CA THR A 31 -14.84 26.48 7.43
C THR A 31 -14.36 25.54 8.55
N ALA A 32 -13.05 25.33 8.64
CA ALA A 32 -12.43 24.63 9.75
C ALA A 32 -12.71 25.44 11.02
N LYS A 33 -13.78 25.10 11.74
CA LYS A 33 -14.05 25.63 13.06
C LYS A 33 -13.19 24.88 14.05
N GLY A 34 -11.97 25.41 14.27
CA GLY A 34 -11.14 25.17 15.44
C GLY A 34 -10.86 23.70 15.75
N VAL A 35 -9.96 23.07 15.01
CA VAL A 35 -9.19 21.95 15.57
C VAL A 35 -7.81 22.50 15.89
N THR A 36 -7.55 22.62 17.18
CA THR A 36 -6.26 23.01 17.75
C THR A 36 -5.17 22.09 17.23
N SER A 37 -4.37 22.65 16.31
CA SER A 37 -3.14 22.08 15.82
C SER A 37 -2.14 21.97 16.97
N THR A 38 -1.94 20.76 17.49
CA THR A 38 -0.67 20.38 18.10
C THR A 38 -0.43 18.90 17.88
N SER A 39 0.67 18.63 17.18
CA SER A 39 1.29 17.32 16.86
C SER A 39 0.76 16.70 15.55
N SER A 40 1.14 17.22 14.36
CA SER A 40 2.43 17.04 13.65
C SER A 40 2.62 15.55 13.29
N VAL A 41 2.55 15.03 12.05
CA VAL A 41 3.20 15.37 10.75
C VAL A 41 2.55 14.42 9.70
N VAL A 42 1.98 14.88 8.58
CA VAL A 42 2.53 15.11 7.21
C VAL A 42 2.99 13.84 6.45
N THR A 43 2.39 13.66 5.27
CA THR A 43 2.71 12.71 4.21
C THR A 43 4.16 12.86 3.70
N THR A 44 4.93 11.78 3.59
CA THR A 44 6.21 11.76 2.85
C THR A 44 6.36 10.50 1.99
N THR A 45 7.16 10.65 0.94
CA THR A 45 7.52 9.68 -0.11
C THR A 45 8.27 8.46 0.46
N SER A 46 7.56 7.55 1.10
CA SER A 46 7.99 6.20 1.47
C SER A 46 6.73 5.41 1.80
N GLY A 47 6.57 4.20 1.25
CA GLY A 47 5.33 3.42 1.30
C GLY A 47 4.61 3.47 2.65
N ASN A 48 3.35 3.89 2.61
CA ASN A 48 2.56 4.17 3.79
C ASN A 48 1.49 3.09 3.95
N TYR A 49 1.65 2.29 5.00
CA TYR A 49 0.54 1.60 5.66
C TYR A 49 -0.55 2.63 6.01
N VAL A 50 -1.73 2.49 5.40
CA VAL A 50 -2.94 3.17 5.84
C VAL A 50 -3.54 2.27 6.92
N PRO A 51 -3.57 2.67 8.20
CA PRO A 51 -4.29 1.90 9.21
C PRO A 51 -5.74 1.72 8.74
N PRO A 52 -6.42 0.61 9.10
CA PRO A 52 -7.84 0.47 8.81
C PRO A 52 -8.54 1.76 9.25
N GLU A 53 -9.42 2.31 8.41
CA GLU A 53 -10.22 3.48 8.80
C GLU A 53 -10.70 3.28 10.23
N GLU A 54 -10.66 4.33 11.05
CA GLU A 54 -10.93 4.33 12.49
C GLU A 54 -12.27 3.65 12.88
N ASN A 55 -13.11 3.33 11.90
CA ASN A 55 -14.42 2.71 12.02
C ASN A 55 -14.55 1.29 11.40
N VAL A 56 -13.46 0.62 11.01
CA VAL A 56 -13.56 -0.79 10.56
C VAL A 56 -13.90 -1.68 11.77
N PRO A 57 -15.02 -2.42 11.76
CA PRO A 57 -15.39 -3.26 12.88
C PRO A 57 -14.36 -4.36 13.09
N VAL A 58 -13.69 -4.34 14.24
CA VAL A 58 -12.83 -5.45 14.66
C VAL A 58 -13.72 -6.55 15.26
N ALA A 59 -13.53 -7.79 14.81
CA ALA A 59 -14.27 -8.93 15.34
C ALA A 59 -14.06 -9.05 16.87
N ALA A 60 -15.12 -9.43 17.59
CA ALA A 60 -15.04 -9.60 19.04
C ALA A 60 -13.90 -10.57 19.42
N GLY A 61 -13.05 -10.15 20.35
CA GLY A 61 -11.85 -10.89 20.75
C GLY A 61 -10.57 -10.49 20.02
N TRP A 62 -10.63 -9.58 19.05
CA TRP A 62 -9.46 -9.01 18.35
C TRP A 62 -9.30 -7.52 18.64
N SER A 63 -8.06 -7.04 18.52
CA SER A 63 -7.74 -5.60 18.53
C SER A 63 -7.46 -5.10 17.11
N THR A 64 -7.44 -3.79 16.92
CA THR A 64 -6.92 -3.19 15.69
C THR A 64 -5.49 -3.71 15.42
N PRO A 65 -5.16 -4.11 14.18
CA PRO A 65 -3.82 -4.54 13.82
C PRO A 65 -2.78 -3.45 14.10
N ILE A 66 -1.65 -3.86 14.67
CA ILE A 66 -0.52 -2.98 14.98
C ILE A 66 0.61 -3.31 14.03
N ASN A 67 1.12 -2.28 13.33
CA ASN A 67 2.32 -2.41 12.51
C ASN A 67 3.53 -2.70 13.41
N LEU A 68 4.29 -3.76 13.12
CA LEU A 68 5.46 -4.19 13.90
C LEU A 68 6.64 -3.21 13.84
N GLY A 69 6.65 -2.32 12.84
CA GLY A 69 7.71 -1.36 12.58
C GLY A 69 9.04 -1.99 12.14
N PRO A 70 10.03 -1.15 11.81
CA PRO A 70 11.37 -1.62 11.46
C PRO A 70 11.95 -2.50 12.58
N PRO A 71 12.68 -3.59 12.25
CA PRO A 71 13.19 -3.93 10.92
C PRO A 71 12.24 -4.77 10.03
N ILE A 72 10.98 -4.90 10.43
CA ILE A 72 9.90 -5.62 9.72
C ILE A 72 8.92 -4.59 9.11
N ASN A 73 7.95 -5.05 8.31
CA ASN A 73 7.00 -4.25 7.57
C ASN A 73 7.72 -3.25 6.65
N THR A 74 8.75 -3.74 5.94
CA THR A 74 9.55 -2.93 5.02
C THR A 74 8.84 -2.74 3.67
N LEU A 75 9.48 -2.01 2.75
CA LEU A 75 9.01 -1.90 1.36
C LEU A 75 9.35 -3.13 0.50
N GLY A 76 10.09 -4.10 1.05
CA GLY A 76 10.26 -5.40 0.40
C GLY A 76 8.97 -6.20 0.46
N TRP A 77 8.94 -7.31 -0.28
CA TRP A 77 7.86 -8.27 -0.18
C TRP A 77 8.05 -9.11 1.08
N GLU A 78 7.13 -9.00 2.03
CA GLU A 78 7.09 -9.77 3.27
C GLU A 78 5.75 -10.52 3.33
N ASP A 79 5.79 -11.85 3.38
CA ASP A 79 4.59 -12.69 3.30
C ASP A 79 4.75 -13.98 4.13
N SER A 80 3.65 -14.73 4.28
CA SER A 80 3.62 -16.04 4.96
C SER A 80 4.19 -15.99 6.39
N ALA A 81 3.84 -14.93 7.13
CA ALA A 81 4.30 -14.73 8.49
C ALA A 81 3.72 -15.77 9.46
N PHE A 82 4.57 -16.29 10.35
CA PHE A 82 4.22 -17.22 11.41
C PHE A 82 4.95 -16.84 12.71
N ILE A 83 4.19 -16.69 13.80
CA ILE A 83 4.74 -16.46 15.14
C ILE A 83 4.72 -17.79 15.90
N SER A 84 5.84 -18.14 16.53
CA SER A 84 5.98 -19.34 17.35
C SER A 84 4.97 -19.34 18.52
N PRO A 85 4.57 -20.52 19.04
CA PRO A 85 3.59 -20.60 20.13
C PRO A 85 3.98 -19.85 21.41
N ASP A 86 5.27 -19.68 21.68
CA ASP A 86 5.78 -18.91 22.82
C ASP A 86 5.79 -17.39 22.57
N GLY A 87 5.44 -16.96 21.35
CA GLY A 87 5.38 -15.56 20.94
C GLY A 87 6.75 -14.90 20.77
N LYS A 88 7.85 -15.66 20.74
CA LYS A 88 9.21 -15.11 20.76
C LYS A 88 9.91 -15.13 19.41
N THR A 89 9.46 -15.94 18.46
CA THR A 89 10.10 -16.07 17.16
C THR A 89 9.08 -15.79 16.05
N LEU A 90 9.47 -14.93 15.12
CA LEU A 90 8.73 -14.66 13.89
C LEU A 90 9.49 -15.26 12.72
N TYR A 91 8.78 -16.06 11.93
CA TYR A 91 9.23 -16.58 10.64
C TYR A 91 8.42 -15.91 9.54
N PHE A 92 9.03 -15.59 8.41
CA PHE A 92 8.34 -15.03 7.25
C PHE A 92 9.16 -15.22 5.99
N SER A 93 8.53 -15.15 4.82
CA SER A 93 9.22 -15.13 3.53
C SER A 93 9.54 -13.68 3.15
N TYR A 94 10.72 -13.45 2.57
CA TYR A 94 11.17 -12.12 2.19
C TYR A 94 11.76 -12.08 0.78
N ALA A 95 11.42 -11.03 0.03
CA ALA A 95 12.13 -10.63 -1.17
C ALA A 95 12.37 -9.11 -1.16
N ASN A 96 13.55 -8.67 -1.59
CA ASN A 96 13.88 -7.25 -1.61
C ASN A 96 13.36 -6.50 -2.87
N PHE A 97 12.49 -7.12 -3.67
CA PHE A 97 11.97 -6.57 -4.92
C PHE A 97 10.45 -6.69 -5.03
N ASP A 98 9.87 -5.89 -5.93
CA ASP A 98 8.43 -5.98 -6.25
C ASP A 98 8.15 -7.18 -7.17
N TRP A 99 7.38 -8.14 -6.65
CA TRP A 99 6.95 -9.33 -7.38
C TRP A 99 6.05 -9.01 -8.57
N LEU A 100 5.18 -8.00 -8.45
CA LEU A 100 4.28 -7.66 -9.54
C LEU A 100 5.07 -7.16 -10.74
N THR A 101 6.01 -6.23 -10.52
CA THR A 101 6.87 -5.71 -11.60
C THR A 101 7.69 -6.81 -12.26
N LEU A 102 8.22 -7.77 -11.49
CA LEU A 102 8.93 -8.91 -12.06
C LEU A 102 8.03 -9.72 -13.01
N ILE A 103 6.81 -10.05 -12.57
CA ILE A 103 5.90 -10.89 -13.36
C ILE A 103 5.44 -10.20 -14.64
N ILE A 104 5.10 -8.90 -14.57
CA ILE A 104 4.53 -8.19 -15.73
C ILE A 104 5.57 -7.68 -16.72
N SER A 105 6.79 -7.40 -16.27
CA SER A 105 7.81 -6.74 -17.11
C SER A 105 9.10 -7.54 -17.27
N GLY A 106 9.27 -8.63 -16.51
CA GLY A 106 10.53 -9.38 -16.44
C GLY A 106 11.65 -8.63 -15.72
N LYS A 107 11.38 -7.44 -15.16
CA LYS A 107 12.40 -6.62 -14.48
C LYS A 107 12.29 -6.79 -12.97
N ARG A 108 13.41 -7.15 -12.32
CA ARG A 108 13.54 -7.05 -10.87
C ARG A 108 13.77 -5.59 -10.49
N VAL A 109 12.80 -4.98 -9.79
CA VAL A 109 12.92 -3.63 -9.22
C VAL A 109 13.07 -3.77 -7.72
N LYS A 110 14.26 -3.42 -7.19
CA LYS A 110 14.54 -3.46 -5.76
C LYS A 110 13.69 -2.42 -5.03
N THR A 111 12.93 -2.85 -4.04
CA THR A 111 12.04 -2.01 -3.22
C THR A 111 12.39 -2.07 -1.74
N GLY A 112 12.90 -3.20 -1.26
CA GLY A 112 13.22 -3.43 0.15
C GLY A 112 14.71 -3.34 0.49
N PRO A 113 15.05 -3.29 1.79
CA PRO A 113 16.44 -3.39 2.25
C PRO A 113 17.08 -4.71 1.81
N ASP A 114 18.40 -4.70 1.69
CA ASP A 114 19.13 -5.96 1.56
C ASP A 114 19.20 -6.65 2.92
N LYS A 115 18.84 -7.93 2.98
CA LYS A 115 18.91 -8.75 4.19
C LYS A 115 19.87 -9.95 4.02
N GLY A 116 20.81 -9.84 3.09
CA GLY A 116 21.79 -10.88 2.80
C GLY A 116 21.23 -12.01 1.94
N LEU A 117 20.26 -11.68 1.08
CA LEU A 117 19.60 -12.66 0.21
C LEU A 117 20.55 -13.20 -0.86
N ASP A 118 20.37 -14.45 -1.26
CA ASP A 118 21.03 -14.95 -2.46
C ASP A 118 20.47 -14.21 -3.68
N PRO A 119 21.30 -13.56 -4.52
CA PRO A 119 20.81 -12.81 -5.68
C PRO A 119 20.13 -13.69 -6.74
N THR A 120 20.36 -15.01 -6.71
CA THR A 120 19.70 -15.97 -7.62
C THR A 120 18.30 -16.33 -7.15
N ASP A 121 18.07 -16.35 -5.84
CA ASP A 121 16.79 -16.67 -5.24
C ASP A 121 15.76 -15.55 -5.45
N LEU A 122 14.49 -15.97 -5.49
CA LEU A 122 13.37 -15.05 -5.61
C LEU A 122 12.80 -14.65 -4.25
N CYS A 123 12.95 -15.51 -3.24
CA CYS A 123 12.55 -15.25 -1.87
C CYS A 123 13.33 -16.17 -0.93
N ASP A 124 13.64 -15.65 0.26
CA ASP A 124 14.25 -16.43 1.34
C ASP A 124 13.33 -16.49 2.55
N ALA A 125 13.49 -17.55 3.34
CA ALA A 125 12.87 -17.64 4.66
C ALA A 125 13.72 -16.86 5.67
N MET A 126 13.06 -16.00 6.44
CA MET A 126 13.68 -15.14 7.44
C MET A 126 13.18 -15.50 8.83
N VAL A 127 14.02 -15.26 9.83
CA VAL A 127 13.71 -15.41 11.25
C VAL A 127 14.09 -14.16 12.04
N SER A 128 13.19 -13.70 12.91
CA SER A 128 13.42 -12.59 13.84
C SER A 128 12.97 -12.97 15.26
N GLN A 129 13.67 -12.45 16.27
CA GLN A 129 13.39 -12.70 17.67
C GLN A 129 12.73 -11.50 18.33
N LYS A 130 11.76 -11.75 19.21
CA LYS A 130 11.09 -10.71 19.99
C LYS A 130 11.98 -10.22 21.12
N THR A 131 12.01 -8.91 21.32
CA THR A 131 12.71 -8.23 22.42
C THR A 131 11.73 -7.31 23.16
N ASP A 132 12.18 -6.71 24.26
CA ASP A 132 11.41 -5.68 24.98
C ASP A 132 11.19 -4.42 24.13
N SER A 133 12.02 -4.20 23.11
CA SER A 133 11.98 -3.04 22.22
C SER A 133 11.36 -3.33 20.85
N GLY A 134 10.83 -4.54 20.61
CA GLY A 134 10.24 -4.94 19.33
C GLY A 134 10.81 -6.25 18.80
N TRP A 135 11.38 -6.22 17.60
CA TRP A 135 11.91 -7.39 16.90
C TRP A 135 13.35 -7.16 16.47
N THR A 136 14.19 -8.21 16.51
CA THR A 136 15.57 -8.13 16.04
C THR A 136 15.65 -8.00 14.52
N GLU A 137 16.82 -7.58 14.00
CA GLU A 137 17.09 -7.69 12.56
C GLU A 137 16.86 -9.14 12.08
N PRO A 138 16.03 -9.36 11.05
CA PRO A 138 15.78 -10.69 10.52
C PRO A 138 17.05 -11.29 9.92
N LYS A 139 17.25 -12.58 10.15
CA LYS A 139 18.35 -13.36 9.59
C LYS A 139 17.78 -14.43 8.66
N LEU A 140 18.58 -14.90 7.70
CA LEU A 140 18.23 -16.09 6.92
C LEU A 140 17.96 -17.26 7.87
N LEU A 141 16.89 -18.01 7.59
CA LEU A 141 16.60 -19.24 8.27
C LEU A 141 17.50 -20.34 7.71
N GLU A 142 18.51 -20.72 8.48
CA GLU A 142 19.33 -21.90 8.18
C GLU A 142 18.51 -23.16 8.49
N ILE A 143 18.33 -24.03 7.48
CA ILE A 143 17.64 -25.32 7.57
C ILE A 143 18.59 -26.49 7.31
#